data_AF-A0A957PG23-F1
#
_entry.id   AF-A0A957PG23-F1
#
_cell.length_a   1.000
_cell.length_b   1.000
_cell.length_c   1.000
_cell.angle_alpha   90.00
_cell.angle_beta   90.00
_cell.angle_gamma   90.00
#
_symmetry.space_group_name_H-M   'P 1'
#
loop_
_entity.id
_entity.type
_entity.pdbx_description
1 polymer ?
#
loop_
_entity_poly.entity_id
_entity_poly.type
_entity_poly.pdbx_seq_one_letter_code
_entity_poly.pdbx_strand_id
1 'polypeptide(L)'
;MTQNVTATTSATREQQLRKFISAPTLLILIIITQIPFAFTLYYSFQNWNLLRPGNINWIGVRNYVRAFENPDFLRILWNTLVLSVSVVVITFVVGMIFALLLNRPFLGRGIARTLLISPFLVMPVVTAVLWKNVLLNPAFGMATYFLSLFGLPPIDWLAHYAMPSVIVTIAWQWTPFVMLILLAGLQSLPESTLEAASLDGANGFSLFRYIILPHLRTFIEIALLMEVLFILNIFGEIFVMTSGGPGIDTTNLPFE
;
A
#
# COMPACT_ATOMS: atom_id res chain seq x y z
N MET A 1 -20.52 -42.72 -31.46
CA MET A 1 -19.29 -42.04 -31.93
C MET A 1 -19.51 -40.61 -32.43
N THR A 2 -20.74 -40.15 -32.67
CA THR A 2 -21.05 -38.82 -33.24
C THR A 2 -21.27 -37.68 -32.23
N GLN A 3 -21.36 -37.95 -30.92
CA GLN A 3 -21.54 -36.89 -29.90
C GLN A 3 -20.23 -36.24 -29.41
N ASN A 4 -19.07 -36.91 -29.58
CA ASN A 4 -17.79 -36.39 -29.08
C ASN A 4 -17.15 -35.35 -30.02
N VAL A 5 -17.51 -35.34 -31.32
CA VAL A 5 -16.90 -34.45 -32.33
C VAL A 5 -17.49 -33.04 -32.27
N THR A 6 -18.78 -32.90 -31.93
CA THR A 6 -19.50 -31.64 -31.80
C THR A 6 -19.12 -30.86 -30.53
N ALA A 7 -18.78 -31.55 -29.44
CA ALA A 7 -18.36 -30.91 -28.19
C ALA A 7 -16.94 -30.30 -28.29
N THR A 8 -16.04 -30.92 -29.06
CA THR A 8 -14.69 -30.38 -29.30
C THR A 8 -14.67 -29.17 -30.22
N THR A 9 -15.61 -29.06 -31.17
CA THR A 9 -15.64 -27.93 -32.12
C THR A 9 -16.25 -26.65 -31.54
N SER A 10 -17.19 -26.76 -30.59
CA SER A 10 -17.75 -25.61 -29.88
C SER A 10 -16.75 -24.98 -28.90
N ALA A 11 -16.00 -25.80 -28.16
CA ALA A 11 -14.99 -25.34 -27.20
C ALA A 11 -13.87 -24.52 -27.87
N THR A 12 -13.41 -24.93 -29.05
CA THR A 12 -12.34 -24.23 -29.79
C THR A 12 -12.82 -22.90 -30.37
N ARG A 13 -14.08 -22.82 -30.81
CA ARG A 13 -14.69 -21.58 -31.33
C ARG A 13 -14.94 -20.57 -30.20
N GLU A 14 -15.39 -21.01 -29.03
CA GLU A 14 -15.52 -20.15 -27.86
C GLU A 14 -14.16 -19.63 -27.38
N GLN A 15 -13.10 -20.45 -27.38
CA GLN A 15 -11.75 -19.99 -27.06
C GLN A 15 -11.22 -18.96 -28.06
N GLN A 16 -11.47 -19.15 -29.36
CA GLN A 16 -11.07 -18.20 -30.39
C GLN A 16 -11.86 -16.89 -30.31
N LEU A 17 -13.16 -16.95 -30.02
CA LEU A 17 -14.00 -15.77 -29.78
C LEU A 17 -13.57 -15.02 -28.52
N ARG A 18 -13.27 -15.73 -27.42
CA ARG A 18 -12.70 -15.12 -26.19
C ARG A 18 -11.37 -14.43 -26.47
N LYS A 19 -10.47 -15.06 -27.24
CA LYS A 19 -9.19 -14.45 -27.66
C LYS A 19 -9.41 -13.22 -28.54
N PHE A 20 -10.33 -13.28 -29.51
CA PHE A 20 -10.61 -12.15 -30.41
C PHE A 20 -11.25 -10.97 -29.66
N ILE A 21 -12.14 -11.24 -28.70
CA ILE A 21 -12.79 -10.21 -27.88
C ILE A 21 -11.81 -9.59 -26.87
N SER A 22 -10.88 -10.37 -26.31
CA SER A 22 -9.87 -9.87 -25.36
C SER A 22 -8.62 -9.28 -26.01
N ALA A 23 -8.37 -9.57 -27.29
CA ALA A 23 -7.18 -9.12 -28.02
C ALA A 23 -7.00 -7.59 -28.07
N PRO A 24 -8.04 -6.76 -28.33
CA PRO A 24 -7.88 -5.30 -28.36
C PRO A 24 -7.45 -4.75 -26.99
N THR A 25 -8.05 -5.24 -25.91
CA THR A 25 -7.71 -4.84 -24.53
C THR A 25 -6.28 -5.23 -24.17
N LEU A 26 -5.88 -6.47 -24.48
CA LEU A 26 -4.52 -6.94 -24.25
C LEU A 26 -3.50 -6.13 -25.04
N LEU A 27 -3.80 -5.83 -26.31
CA LEU A 27 -2.90 -5.04 -27.17
C LEU A 27 -2.72 -3.62 -26.64
N ILE A 28 -3.80 -2.95 -26.25
CA ILE A 28 -3.73 -1.62 -25.64
C ILE A 28 -2.94 -1.66 -24.33
N LEU A 29 -3.19 -2.65 -23.47
CA LEU A 29 -2.47 -2.81 -22.21
C LEU A 29 -0.98 -3.02 -22.43
N ILE A 30 -0.60 -3.86 -23.40
CA ILE A 30 0.81 -4.10 -23.75
C ILE A 30 1.45 -2.80 -24.26
N ILE A 31 0.79 -2.06 -25.15
CA ILE A 31 1.32 -0.81 -25.69
C ILE A 31 1.55 0.20 -24.55
N ILE A 32 0.56 0.40 -23.68
CA ILE A 32 0.64 1.43 -22.63
C ILE A 32 1.60 1.04 -21.51
N THR A 33 1.79 -0.24 -21.21
CA THR A 33 2.65 -0.69 -20.09
C THR A 33 4.05 -1.10 -20.54
N GLN A 34 4.16 -1.95 -21.57
CA GLN A 34 5.43 -2.57 -21.96
C GLN A 34 6.30 -1.64 -22.79
N ILE A 35 5.71 -0.76 -23.62
CA ILE A 35 6.50 0.18 -24.43
C ILE A 35 7.21 1.21 -23.54
N PRO A 36 6.55 1.92 -22.60
CA PRO A 36 7.26 2.83 -21.69
C PRO A 36 8.29 2.10 -20.83
N PHE A 37 7.99 0.88 -20.37
CA PHE A 37 8.95 0.06 -19.62
C PHE A 37 10.21 -0.25 -20.44
N ALA A 38 10.05 -0.67 -21.70
CA ALA A 38 11.17 -0.92 -22.61
C ALA A 38 11.99 0.36 -22.88
N PHE A 39 11.33 1.51 -23.00
CA PHE A 39 12.01 2.80 -23.11
C PHE A 39 12.78 3.16 -21.83
N THR A 40 12.20 2.97 -20.65
CA THR A 40 12.91 3.18 -19.37
C THR A 40 14.16 2.30 -19.27
N LEU A 41 14.05 1.02 -19.67
CA LEU A 41 15.21 0.14 -19.75
C LEU A 41 16.24 0.67 -20.75
N TYR A 42 15.83 1.07 -21.95
CA TYR A 42 16.74 1.64 -22.94
C TYR A 42 17.47 2.90 -22.43
N TYR A 43 16.74 3.84 -21.81
CA TYR A 43 17.30 5.06 -21.25
C TYR A 43 18.20 4.81 -20.04
N SER A 44 17.97 3.73 -19.29
CA SER A 44 18.85 3.37 -18.16
C SER A 44 20.29 3.06 -18.59
N PHE A 45 20.54 2.73 -19.86
CA PHE A 45 21.89 2.55 -20.41
C PHE A 45 22.48 3.81 -21.06
N GLN A 46 21.76 4.92 -21.03
CA GLN A 46 22.16 6.19 -21.65
C GLN A 46 22.45 7.26 -20.60
N ASN A 47 23.38 8.14 -20.92
CA ASN A 47 23.61 9.37 -20.18
C ASN A 47 22.65 10.43 -20.72
N TRP A 48 21.43 10.46 -20.19
CA TRP A 48 20.43 11.43 -20.63
C TRP A 48 20.12 12.42 -19.51
N ASN A 49 20.46 13.69 -19.74
CA ASN A 49 20.12 14.78 -18.85
C ASN A 49 19.25 15.79 -19.59
N LEU A 50 18.01 15.99 -19.14
CA LEU A 50 17.04 16.90 -19.75
C LEU A 50 17.51 18.37 -19.73
N LEU A 51 18.33 18.75 -18.75
CA LEU A 51 18.92 20.09 -18.64
C LEU A 51 20.12 20.28 -19.59
N ARG A 52 20.65 19.19 -20.18
CA ARG A 52 21.77 19.20 -21.13
C ARG A 52 21.45 18.31 -22.34
N PRO A 53 20.51 18.70 -23.20
CA PRO A 53 19.96 17.85 -24.25
C PRO A 53 20.98 17.43 -25.33
N GLY A 54 22.12 18.13 -25.45
CA GLY A 54 23.15 17.86 -26.45
C GLY A 54 24.11 16.70 -26.14
N ASN A 55 24.00 16.03 -24.98
CA ASN A 55 24.98 15.03 -24.53
C ASN A 55 24.36 13.67 -24.21
N ILE A 56 23.50 13.17 -25.11
CA ILE A 56 22.88 11.83 -25.01
C ILE A 56 23.85 10.80 -25.59
N ASN A 57 24.54 10.07 -24.72
CA ASN A 57 25.49 9.03 -25.12
C ASN A 57 25.13 7.70 -24.49
N TRP A 58 25.35 6.60 -25.22
CA TRP A 58 25.30 5.27 -24.63
C TRP A 58 26.47 5.06 -23.67
N ILE A 59 26.18 4.74 -22.41
CA ILE A 59 27.19 4.56 -21.36
C ILE A 59 27.15 3.14 -20.75
N GLY A 60 26.34 2.24 -21.33
CA GLY A 60 26.18 0.87 -20.84
C GLY A 60 25.66 0.87 -19.40
N VAL A 61 26.23 0.03 -18.54
CA VAL A 61 25.78 -0.14 -17.15
C VAL A 61 26.25 0.96 -16.18
N ARG A 62 26.86 2.04 -16.68
CA ARG A 62 27.50 3.06 -15.82
C ARG A 62 26.53 3.79 -14.91
N ASN A 63 25.25 3.93 -15.27
CA ASN A 63 24.24 4.50 -14.37
C ASN A 63 24.03 3.65 -13.12
N TYR A 64 24.04 2.33 -13.24
CA TYR A 64 23.94 1.43 -12.09
C TYR A 64 25.16 1.53 -11.18
N VAL A 65 26.38 1.59 -11.76
CA VAL A 65 27.61 1.78 -10.98
C VAL A 65 27.57 3.10 -10.22
N ARG A 66 27.19 4.20 -10.89
CA ARG A 66 27.04 5.53 -10.25
C ARG A 66 26.03 5.53 -9.11
N ALA A 67 24.94 4.76 -9.23
CA ALA A 67 23.96 4.63 -8.16
C ALA A 67 24.60 3.98 -6.91
N PHE A 68 25.40 2.92 -7.08
CA PHE A 68 26.11 2.30 -5.95
C PHE A 68 27.31 3.12 -5.44
N GLU A 69 27.90 4.00 -6.26
CA GLU A 69 28.93 4.95 -5.84
C GLU A 69 28.36 6.14 -5.05
N ASN A 70 27.04 6.40 -5.14
CA ASN A 70 26.39 7.45 -4.37
C ASN A 70 26.42 7.09 -2.87
N PRO A 71 27.06 7.90 -2.01
CA PRO A 71 27.14 7.64 -0.57
C PRO A 71 25.76 7.55 0.10
N ASP A 72 24.74 8.18 -0.48
CA ASP A 72 23.38 8.24 0.08
C ASP A 72 22.50 7.05 -0.33
N PHE A 73 22.86 6.30 -1.39
CA PHE A 73 22.00 5.29 -2.00
C PHE A 73 21.57 4.18 -1.02
N LEU A 74 22.51 3.66 -0.21
CA LEU A 74 22.18 2.63 0.78
C LEU A 74 21.25 3.15 1.87
N ARG A 75 21.36 4.44 2.24
CA ARG A 75 20.47 5.07 3.20
C ARG A 75 19.07 5.25 2.63
N ILE A 76 18.95 5.65 1.36
CA ILE A 76 17.65 5.77 0.66
C ILE A 76 16.97 4.40 0.52
N LEU A 77 17.74 3.35 0.19
CA LEU A 77 17.23 1.98 0.14
C LEU A 77 16.74 1.51 1.53
N TRP A 78 17.52 1.80 2.58
CA TRP A 78 17.13 1.49 3.95
C TRP A 78 15.87 2.24 4.39
N ASN A 79 15.79 3.54 4.11
CA ASN A 79 14.59 4.34 4.38
C ASN A 79 13.36 3.80 3.67
N THR A 80 13.50 3.40 2.39
CA THR A 80 12.44 2.76 1.61
C THR A 80 11.96 1.48 2.31
N LEU A 81 12.88 0.62 2.72
CA LEU A 81 12.56 -0.62 3.41
C LEU A 81 11.88 -0.36 4.76
N VAL A 82 12.45 0.52 5.58
CA VAL A 82 11.91 0.88 6.90
C VAL A 82 10.51 1.46 6.76
N LEU A 83 10.30 2.40 5.85
CA LEU A 83 9.00 3.00 5.59
C LEU A 83 8.00 1.93 5.15
N SER A 84 8.30 1.16 4.11
CA SER A 84 7.36 0.20 3.54
C SER A 84 7.03 -0.92 4.51
N VAL A 85 8.02 -1.52 5.16
CA VAL A 85 7.79 -2.61 6.13
C VAL A 85 7.02 -2.10 7.35
N SER A 86 7.38 -0.93 7.89
CA SER A 86 6.68 -0.39 9.07
C SER A 86 5.23 -0.07 8.76
N VAL A 87 4.96 0.57 7.62
CA VAL A 87 3.58 0.88 7.20
C VAL A 87 2.78 -0.41 7.05
N VAL A 88 3.26 -1.38 6.27
CA VAL A 88 2.57 -2.66 6.01
C VAL A 88 2.28 -3.42 7.31
N VAL A 89 3.24 -3.46 8.25
CA VAL A 89 3.03 -4.13 9.54
C VAL A 89 1.97 -3.42 10.36
N ILE A 90 2.02 -2.08 10.45
CA ILE A 90 1.07 -1.29 11.24
C ILE A 90 -0.34 -1.43 10.67
N THR A 91 -0.51 -1.22 9.36
CA THR A 91 -1.82 -1.31 8.69
C THR A 91 -2.39 -2.72 8.75
N PHE A 92 -1.56 -3.77 8.65
CA PHE A 92 -2.01 -5.14 8.83
C PHE A 92 -2.53 -5.40 10.24
N VAL A 93 -1.76 -5.02 11.26
CA VAL A 93 -2.14 -5.24 12.66
C VAL A 93 -3.39 -4.43 13.00
N VAL A 94 -3.40 -3.14 12.71
CA VAL A 94 -4.52 -2.24 13.01
C VAL A 94 -5.75 -2.61 12.17
N GLY A 95 -5.55 -2.93 10.88
CA GLY A 95 -6.60 -3.36 9.97
C GLY A 95 -7.24 -4.68 10.40
N MET A 96 -6.44 -5.66 10.85
CA MET A 96 -6.95 -6.92 11.41
C MET A 96 -7.78 -6.68 12.68
N ILE A 97 -7.30 -5.83 13.59
CA ILE A 97 -8.04 -5.47 14.82
C ILE A 97 -9.38 -4.85 14.45
N PHE A 98 -9.40 -3.84 13.57
CA PHE A 98 -10.65 -3.20 13.17
C PHE A 98 -11.56 -4.13 12.38
N ALA A 99 -11.03 -5.01 11.53
CA ALA A 99 -11.82 -6.00 10.82
C ALA A 99 -12.52 -6.96 11.80
N LEU A 100 -11.81 -7.48 12.81
CA LEU A 100 -12.40 -8.35 13.84
C LEU A 100 -13.46 -7.62 14.68
N LEU A 101 -13.21 -6.37 15.07
CA LEU A 101 -14.17 -5.55 15.82
C LEU A 101 -15.42 -5.25 14.99
N LEU A 102 -15.23 -4.83 13.74
CA LEU A 102 -16.31 -4.53 12.81
C LEU A 102 -17.02 -5.76 12.28
N ASN A 103 -16.49 -6.98 12.46
CA ASN A 103 -17.21 -8.19 12.06
C ASN A 103 -18.39 -8.48 13.01
N ARG A 104 -18.27 -8.12 14.29
CA ARG A 104 -19.31 -8.35 15.30
C ARG A 104 -20.48 -7.38 15.14
N PRO A 105 -21.72 -7.80 15.44
CA PRO A 105 -22.86 -6.88 15.51
C PRO A 105 -22.77 -6.00 16.77
N PHE A 106 -22.89 -4.68 16.59
CA PHE A 106 -23.02 -3.71 17.70
C PHE A 106 -23.76 -2.44 17.22
N LEU A 107 -24.34 -1.70 18.16
CA LEU A 107 -25.03 -0.44 17.90
C LEU A 107 -24.06 0.61 17.34
N GLY A 108 -24.39 1.21 16.19
CA GLY A 108 -23.54 2.22 15.54
C GLY A 108 -22.44 1.67 14.62
N ARG A 109 -22.40 0.36 14.35
CA ARG A 109 -21.44 -0.29 13.43
C ARG A 109 -21.32 0.39 12.08
N GLY A 110 -22.42 0.87 11.50
CA GLY A 110 -22.42 1.59 10.22
C GLY A 110 -21.64 2.89 10.26
N ILE A 111 -21.84 3.70 11.32
CA ILE A 111 -21.14 4.98 11.51
C ILE A 111 -19.65 4.72 11.74
N ALA A 112 -19.31 3.76 12.61
CA ALA A 112 -17.93 3.38 12.87
C ALA A 112 -17.22 2.96 11.57
N ARG A 113 -17.88 2.13 10.73
CA ARG A 113 -17.34 1.71 9.43
C ARG A 113 -17.11 2.91 8.51
N THR A 114 -18.05 3.84 8.39
CA THR A 114 -17.90 5.03 7.53
C THR A 114 -16.73 5.92 7.99
N LEU A 115 -16.64 6.18 9.30
CA LEU A 115 -15.55 6.98 9.86
C LEU A 115 -14.18 6.32 9.64
N LEU A 116 -14.09 5.01 9.86
CA LEU A 116 -12.85 4.25 9.66
C LEU A 116 -12.45 4.14 8.19
N ILE A 117 -13.40 4.17 7.24
CA ILE A 117 -13.10 4.13 5.79
C ILE A 117 -12.65 5.50 5.27
N SER A 118 -13.14 6.59 5.88
CA SER A 118 -12.92 7.95 5.39
C SER A 118 -11.47 8.34 5.07
N PRO A 119 -10.42 7.93 5.83
CA PRO A 119 -9.04 8.32 5.56
C PRO A 119 -8.57 7.90 4.16
N PHE A 120 -8.96 6.70 3.73
CA PHE A 120 -8.54 6.11 2.46
C PHE A 120 -9.14 6.83 1.24
N LEU A 121 -10.24 7.57 1.43
CA LEU A 121 -10.91 8.31 0.35
C LEU A 121 -10.26 9.67 0.07
N VAL A 122 -9.39 10.13 0.95
CA VAL A 122 -8.70 11.42 0.81
C VAL A 122 -7.46 11.26 -0.07
N MET A 123 -7.20 12.24 -0.93
CA MET A 123 -6.00 12.22 -1.77
C MET A 123 -4.73 12.29 -0.90
N PRO A 124 -3.68 11.49 -1.19
CA PRO A 124 -2.38 11.51 -0.53
C PRO A 124 -1.82 12.88 -0.14
N VAL A 125 -1.77 13.80 -1.11
CA VAL A 125 -1.26 15.16 -0.92
C VAL A 125 -2.08 15.93 0.10
N VAL A 126 -3.42 15.79 0.07
CA VAL A 126 -4.31 16.48 1.01
C VAL A 126 -4.15 15.90 2.41
N THR A 127 -4.06 14.58 2.55
CA THR A 127 -3.76 13.92 3.83
C THR A 127 -2.45 14.44 4.42
N ALA A 128 -1.40 14.52 3.60
CA ALA A 128 -0.11 15.03 4.04
C ALA A 128 -0.16 16.51 4.49
N VAL A 129 -0.90 17.38 3.78
CA VAL A 129 -1.11 18.77 4.20
C VAL A 129 -1.85 18.84 5.54
N LEU A 130 -2.91 18.04 5.71
CA LEU A 130 -3.68 17.99 6.96
C LEU A 130 -2.82 17.54 8.13
N TRP A 131 -2.06 16.46 7.97
CA TRP A 131 -1.16 15.96 9.00
C TRP A 131 -0.06 16.96 9.33
N LYS A 132 0.61 17.52 8.33
CA LYS A 132 1.68 18.51 8.52
C LYS A 132 1.19 19.78 9.23
N ASN A 133 0.09 20.37 8.76
CA ASN A 133 -0.30 21.72 9.17
C ASN A 133 -1.32 21.74 10.32
N VAL A 134 -2.27 20.80 10.34
CA VAL A 134 -3.35 20.80 11.34
C VAL A 134 -2.97 19.96 12.55
N LEU A 135 -2.34 18.79 12.34
CA LEU A 135 -2.02 17.88 13.45
C LEU A 135 -0.63 18.14 14.03
N LEU A 136 0.41 18.12 13.20
CA LEU A 136 1.81 18.05 13.63
C LEU A 136 2.54 19.40 13.73
N ASN A 137 1.86 20.51 13.41
CA ASN A 137 2.49 21.83 13.44
C ASN A 137 2.93 22.21 14.88
N PRO A 138 4.21 22.54 15.13
CA PRO A 138 4.71 22.82 16.47
C PRO A 138 4.22 24.15 17.05
N ALA A 139 3.71 25.08 16.24
CA ALA A 139 3.24 26.38 16.71
C ALA A 139 1.76 26.38 17.11
N PHE A 140 0.89 25.73 16.33
CA PHE A 140 -0.57 25.77 16.54
C PHE A 140 -1.29 24.44 16.22
N GLY A 141 -0.55 23.36 15.94
CA GLY A 141 -1.15 22.07 15.61
C GLY A 141 -1.89 21.43 16.79
N MET A 142 -2.83 20.54 16.48
CA MET A 142 -3.62 19.84 17.49
C MET A 142 -2.75 19.03 18.44
N ALA A 143 -1.70 18.36 17.95
CA ALA A 143 -0.78 17.60 18.82
C ALA A 143 -0.12 18.52 19.86
N THR A 144 0.32 19.70 19.44
CA THR A 144 0.87 20.73 20.34
C THR A 144 -0.16 21.23 21.34
N TYR A 145 -1.40 21.47 20.90
CA TYR A 145 -2.48 21.86 21.80
C TYR A 145 -2.76 20.78 22.87
N PHE A 146 -2.80 19.50 22.49
CA PHE A 146 -2.98 18.43 23.46
C PHE A 146 -1.81 18.33 24.44
N LEU A 147 -0.56 18.49 23.98
CA LEU A 147 0.61 18.52 24.86
C LEU A 147 0.54 19.66 25.88
N SER A 148 0.08 20.84 25.47
CA SER A 148 -0.02 22.00 26.36
C SER A 148 -1.07 21.82 27.47
N LEU A 149 -2.15 21.04 27.23
CA LEU A 149 -3.11 20.66 28.27
C LEU A 149 -2.46 19.87 29.42
N PHE A 150 -1.38 19.15 29.14
CA PHE A 150 -0.59 18.42 30.13
C PHE A 150 0.65 19.18 30.60
N GLY A 151 0.82 20.45 30.18
CA GLY A 151 1.98 21.28 30.51
C GLY A 151 3.28 20.86 29.83
N LEU A 152 3.21 20.06 28.76
CA LEU A 152 4.38 19.61 28.00
C LEU A 152 4.77 20.63 26.92
N PRO A 153 6.06 20.78 26.60
CA PRO A 153 6.51 21.68 25.55
C PRO A 153 6.09 21.21 24.15
N PRO A 154 5.96 22.12 23.17
CA PRO A 154 5.72 21.75 21.78
C PRO A 154 6.88 20.91 21.24
N ILE A 155 6.56 19.91 20.41
CA ILE A 155 7.53 19.05 19.74
C ILE A 155 7.43 19.31 18.24
N ASP A 156 8.56 19.63 17.60
CA ASP A 156 8.64 19.63 16.13
C ASP A 156 8.85 18.20 15.62
N TRP A 157 7.74 17.51 15.42
CA TRP A 157 7.71 16.11 15.00
C TRP A 157 8.40 15.88 13.65
N LEU A 158 8.27 16.82 12.71
CA LEU A 158 8.85 16.67 11.39
C LEU A 158 10.34 17.01 11.37
N ALA A 159 10.84 17.79 12.33
CA ALA A 159 12.26 18.01 12.50
C ALA A 159 12.97 16.90 13.28
N HIS A 160 12.33 16.30 14.29
CA HIS A 160 12.99 15.32 15.18
C HIS A 160 12.59 13.86 14.93
N TYR A 161 11.40 13.63 14.38
CA TYR A 161 10.79 12.31 14.20
C TYR A 161 10.15 12.16 12.81
N ALA A 162 10.81 12.70 11.78
CA ALA A 162 10.29 12.80 10.42
C ALA A 162 9.78 11.47 9.86
N MET A 163 10.63 10.42 9.87
CA MET A 163 10.27 9.10 9.35
C MET A 163 9.11 8.46 10.14
N PRO A 164 9.11 8.39 11.49
CA PRO A 164 7.94 7.95 12.26
C PRO A 164 6.67 8.74 11.96
N SER A 165 6.73 10.06 11.82
CA SER A 165 5.57 10.87 11.46
C SER A 165 5.02 10.52 10.08
N VAL A 166 5.89 10.32 9.09
CA VAL A 166 5.53 9.83 7.75
C VAL A 166 4.86 8.47 7.81
N ILE A 167 5.47 7.51 8.52
CA ILE A 167 4.93 6.16 8.68
C ILE A 167 3.53 6.19 9.29
N VAL A 168 3.32 6.96 10.37
CA VAL A 168 2.01 7.04 11.05
C VAL A 168 0.95 7.66 10.14
N THR A 169 1.28 8.74 9.43
CA THR A 169 0.36 9.38 8.48
C THR A 169 -0.08 8.40 7.38
N ILE A 170 0.87 7.72 6.75
CA ILE A 170 0.59 6.77 5.67
C ILE A 170 -0.19 5.57 6.20
N ALA A 171 0.24 4.99 7.33
CA ALA A 171 -0.44 3.85 7.92
C ALA A 171 -1.88 4.20 8.30
N TRP A 172 -2.14 5.38 8.85
CA TRP A 172 -3.50 5.84 9.13
C TRP A 172 -4.36 5.92 7.87
N GLN A 173 -3.80 6.43 6.76
CA GLN A 173 -4.52 6.55 5.49
C GLN A 173 -4.81 5.19 4.83
N TRP A 174 -3.89 4.23 4.94
CA TRP A 174 -3.95 2.94 4.23
C TRP A 174 -4.56 1.79 5.05
N THR A 175 -4.61 1.90 6.38
CA THR A 175 -5.30 0.94 7.26
C THR A 175 -6.69 0.53 6.77
N PRO A 176 -7.55 1.44 6.26
CA PRO A 176 -8.90 1.06 5.86
C PRO A 176 -8.94 0.10 4.68
N PHE A 177 -7.94 0.16 3.79
CA PHE A 177 -7.82 -0.76 2.66
C PHE A 177 -7.63 -2.19 3.13
N VAL A 178 -6.64 -2.43 4.00
CA VAL A 178 -6.37 -3.75 4.58
C VAL A 178 -7.54 -4.23 5.43
N MET A 179 -8.10 -3.35 6.25
CA MET A 179 -9.29 -3.64 7.06
C MET A 179 -10.45 -4.15 6.21
N LEU A 180 -10.73 -3.52 5.06
CA LEU A 180 -11.85 -3.90 4.20
C LEU A 180 -11.65 -5.28 3.54
N ILE A 181 -10.43 -5.59 3.09
CA ILE A 181 -10.12 -6.90 2.51
C ILE A 181 -10.26 -8.00 3.56
N LEU A 182 -9.72 -7.79 4.76
CA LEU A 182 -9.81 -8.76 5.85
C LEU A 182 -11.26 -8.91 6.35
N LEU A 183 -12.02 -7.82 6.42
CA LEU A 183 -13.43 -7.86 6.80
C LEU A 183 -14.27 -8.63 5.77
N ALA A 184 -14.01 -8.46 4.47
CA ALA A 184 -14.66 -9.25 3.43
C ALA A 184 -14.33 -10.74 3.57
N GLY A 185 -13.07 -11.07 3.88
CA GLY A 185 -12.66 -12.43 4.19
C GLY A 185 -13.39 -13.02 5.39
N LEU A 186 -13.51 -12.26 6.49
CA LEU A 186 -14.25 -12.67 7.68
C LEU A 186 -15.73 -12.91 7.39
N GLN A 187 -16.35 -12.07 6.56
CA GLN A 187 -17.77 -12.17 6.19
C GLN A 187 -18.07 -13.30 5.20
N SER A 188 -17.04 -13.82 4.51
CA SER A 188 -17.19 -14.99 3.63
C SER A 188 -17.21 -16.33 4.36
N LEU A 189 -16.85 -16.35 5.66
CA LEU A 189 -16.81 -17.57 6.45
C LEU A 189 -18.24 -17.98 6.86
N PRO A 190 -18.69 -19.22 6.58
CA PRO A 190 -20.04 -19.66 6.93
C PRO A 190 -20.28 -19.65 8.45
N GLU A 191 -21.41 -19.09 8.89
CA GLU A 191 -21.79 -19.03 10.30
C GLU A 191 -21.88 -20.43 10.92
N SER A 192 -22.34 -21.44 10.16
CA SER A 192 -22.43 -22.83 10.62
C SER A 192 -21.09 -23.43 11.06
N THR A 193 -19.97 -22.99 10.46
CA THR A 193 -18.62 -23.43 10.86
C THR A 193 -18.23 -22.85 12.21
N LEU A 194 -18.62 -21.60 12.48
CA LEU A 194 -18.37 -20.93 13.75
C LEU A 194 -19.24 -21.51 14.87
N GLU A 195 -20.51 -21.80 14.56
CA GLU A 195 -21.43 -22.43 15.51
C GLU A 195 -20.96 -23.84 15.89
N ALA A 196 -20.60 -24.67 14.92
CA ALA A 196 -20.06 -26.01 15.18
C ALA A 196 -18.81 -25.97 16.09
N ALA A 197 -17.85 -25.09 15.79
CA ALA A 197 -16.66 -24.94 16.62
C ALA A 197 -16.96 -24.48 18.04
N SER A 198 -17.99 -23.64 18.23
CA SER A 198 -18.41 -23.21 19.56
C SER A 198 -19.12 -24.31 20.36
N LEU A 199 -19.86 -25.20 19.68
CA LEU A 199 -20.43 -26.42 20.29
C LEU A 199 -19.33 -27.40 20.72
N ASP A 200 -18.21 -27.46 19.98
CA ASP A 200 -17.02 -28.25 20.33
C ASP A 200 -16.17 -27.62 21.45
N GLY A 201 -16.61 -26.50 22.03
CA GLY A 201 -15.95 -25.84 23.16
C GLY A 201 -14.73 -24.99 22.77
N ALA A 202 -14.58 -24.62 21.50
CA ALA A 202 -13.47 -23.78 21.06
C ALA A 202 -13.57 -22.37 21.68
N ASN A 203 -12.54 -21.96 22.44
CA ASN A 203 -12.43 -20.59 22.93
C ASN A 203 -12.08 -19.60 21.81
N GLY A 204 -12.28 -18.30 22.05
CA GLY A 204 -12.11 -17.26 21.01
C GLY A 204 -10.71 -17.20 20.38
N PHE A 205 -9.65 -17.51 21.14
CA PHE A 205 -8.30 -17.58 20.60
C PHE A 205 -8.07 -18.82 19.73
N SER A 206 -8.62 -19.97 20.12
CA SER A 206 -8.58 -21.21 19.33
C SER A 206 -9.34 -21.02 18.02
N LEU A 207 -10.52 -20.40 18.08
CA LEU A 207 -11.31 -20.04 16.90
C LEU A 207 -10.51 -19.13 15.96
N PHE A 208 -9.86 -18.10 16.51
CA PHE A 208 -9.01 -17.20 15.73
C PHE A 208 -7.84 -17.94 15.06
N ARG A 209 -7.07 -18.72 15.82
CA ARG A 209 -5.82 -19.34 15.35
C ARG A 209 -6.04 -20.50 14.38
N TYR A 210 -7.09 -21.29 14.58
CA TYR A 210 -7.31 -22.55 13.86
C TYR A 210 -8.39 -22.48 12.78
N ILE A 211 -9.30 -21.52 12.83
CA ILE A 211 -10.37 -21.38 11.83
C ILE A 211 -10.23 -20.07 11.06
N ILE A 212 -10.24 -18.94 11.77
CA ILE A 212 -10.26 -17.61 11.14
C ILE A 212 -8.95 -17.33 10.40
N LEU A 213 -7.80 -17.49 11.05
CA LEU A 213 -6.50 -17.15 10.46
C LEU A 213 -6.17 -18.01 9.23
N PRO A 214 -6.39 -19.35 9.22
CA PRO A 214 -6.21 -20.15 8.02
C PRO A 214 -7.17 -19.77 6.88
N HIS A 215 -8.44 -19.47 7.19
CA HIS A 215 -9.41 -19.00 6.20
C HIS A 215 -9.02 -17.66 5.57
N LEU A 216 -8.50 -16.75 6.39
CA LEU A 216 -8.06 -15.43 5.95
C LEU A 216 -6.75 -15.46 5.15
N ARG A 217 -6.02 -16.58 5.08
CA ARG A 217 -4.69 -16.64 4.44
C ARG A 217 -4.67 -16.01 3.04
N THR A 218 -5.62 -16.39 2.18
CA THR A 218 -5.70 -15.84 0.81
C THR A 218 -5.98 -14.33 0.80
N PHE A 219 -6.82 -13.85 1.72
CA PHE A 219 -7.14 -12.42 1.85
C PHE A 219 -5.94 -11.63 2.39
N ILE A 220 -5.20 -12.21 3.34
CA ILE A 220 -3.96 -11.63 3.88
C ILE A 220 -2.90 -11.54 2.79
N GLU A 221 -2.69 -12.62 2.03
CA GLU A 221 -1.73 -12.63 0.91
C GLU A 221 -2.07 -11.55 -0.12
N ILE A 222 -3.35 -11.43 -0.52
CA ILE A 222 -3.79 -10.37 -1.45
C ILE A 222 -3.57 -8.98 -0.84
N ALA A 223 -3.99 -8.74 0.40
CA ALA A 223 -3.86 -7.45 1.05
C ALA A 223 -2.39 -7.01 1.13
N LEU A 224 -1.51 -7.89 1.63
CA LEU A 224 -0.09 -7.59 1.80
C LEU A 224 0.62 -7.39 0.46
N LEU A 225 0.31 -8.21 -0.55
CA LEU A 225 0.91 -8.04 -1.88
C LEU A 225 0.53 -6.68 -2.49
N MET A 226 -0.76 -6.33 -2.47
CA MET A 226 -1.20 -5.03 -2.98
C MET A 226 -0.59 -3.88 -2.19
N GLU A 227 -0.55 -4.01 -0.87
CA GLU A 227 -0.02 -2.96 0.00
C GLU A 227 1.47 -2.73 -0.21
N VAL A 228 2.28 -3.78 -0.27
CA VAL A 228 3.72 -3.66 -0.58
C VAL A 228 3.92 -2.96 -1.92
N LEU A 229 3.15 -3.32 -2.95
CA LEU A 229 3.24 -2.68 -4.28
C LEU A 229 2.93 -1.18 -4.24
N PHE A 230 1.89 -0.77 -3.51
CA PHE A 230 1.51 0.64 -3.42
C PHE A 230 2.46 1.46 -2.55
N ILE A 231 2.84 0.95 -1.38
CA ILE A 231 3.67 1.69 -0.42
C ILE A 231 5.12 1.83 -0.90
N LEU A 232 5.64 0.88 -1.68
CA LEU A 232 6.97 1.02 -2.31
C LEU A 232 7.04 2.18 -3.31
N ASN A 233 5.90 2.59 -3.88
CA ASN A 233 5.81 3.65 -4.88
C ASN A 233 5.33 5.00 -4.29
N ILE A 234 5.34 5.14 -2.96
CA ILE A 234 4.82 6.36 -2.33
C ILE A 234 5.76 7.54 -2.58
N PHE A 235 5.20 8.70 -2.89
CA PHE A 235 5.96 9.91 -3.22
C PHE A 235 5.30 11.16 -2.62
N GLY A 236 3.99 11.33 -2.84
CA GLY A 236 3.27 12.56 -2.52
C GLY A 236 3.35 12.95 -1.05
N GLU A 237 3.16 11.99 -0.15
CA GLU A 237 3.17 12.21 1.30
C GLU A 237 4.55 12.68 1.78
N ILE A 238 5.61 12.02 1.31
CA ILE A 238 7.00 12.38 1.65
C ILE A 238 7.31 13.80 1.14
N PHE A 239 6.99 14.06 -0.14
CA PHE A 239 7.23 15.36 -0.78
C PHE A 239 6.58 16.51 -0.02
N VAL A 240 5.31 16.35 0.37
CA VAL A 240 4.54 17.39 1.05
C VAL A 240 4.97 17.56 2.50
N MET A 241 5.11 16.46 3.25
CA MET A 241 5.37 16.56 4.69
C MET A 241 6.79 17.03 4.98
N THR A 242 7.77 16.46 4.28
CA THR A 242 9.19 16.57 4.67
C THR A 242 10.11 16.95 3.52
N SER A 243 9.66 16.81 2.27
CA SER A 243 10.48 17.00 1.07
C SER A 243 11.79 16.19 1.12
N GLY A 244 11.71 14.97 1.67
CA GLY A 244 12.84 14.04 1.86
C GLY A 244 13.65 14.24 3.15
N GLY A 245 13.40 15.32 3.90
CA GLY A 245 14.24 15.71 5.03
C GLY A 245 13.77 15.29 6.44
N PRO A 246 14.51 15.70 7.49
CA PRO A 246 15.76 16.48 7.46
C PRO A 246 16.90 15.77 6.72
N GLY A 247 17.66 16.50 5.91
CA GLY A 247 18.64 15.90 5.01
C GLY A 247 17.96 14.94 4.02
N ILE A 248 18.19 13.63 4.20
CA ILE A 248 17.58 12.54 3.43
C ILE A 248 16.84 11.54 4.32
N ASP A 249 16.45 11.92 5.54
CA ASP A 249 15.88 11.01 6.53
C ASP A 249 14.58 10.33 6.10
N THR A 250 13.83 10.93 5.17
CA THR A 250 12.58 10.36 4.63
C THR A 250 12.64 10.10 3.13
N THR A 251 13.77 10.39 2.48
CA THR A 251 13.98 10.11 1.06
C THR A 251 13.90 8.60 0.82
N ASN A 252 12.98 8.21 -0.06
CA ASN A 252 12.81 6.85 -0.58
C ASN A 252 13.11 6.81 -2.09
N LEU A 253 13.18 5.61 -2.67
CA LEU A 253 13.55 5.42 -4.07
C LEU A 253 12.66 6.18 -5.08
N PRO A 254 11.32 6.26 -4.94
CA PRO A 254 10.49 7.09 -5.81
C PRO A 254 10.74 8.60 -5.72
N PHE A 255 11.31 9.08 -4.63
CA PHE A 255 11.58 10.50 -4.41
C PHE A 255 12.96 10.94 -4.94
N GLU A 256 13.95 10.06 -4.88
CA GLU A 256 15.30 10.28 -5.44
C GLU A 256 15.26 10.49 -6.97
#